data_AF-A0A1C5T8Q4-F1
#
_entry.id   AF-A0A1C5T8Q4-F1
#
_cell.length_a   1.000
_cell.length_b   1.000
_cell.length_c   1.000
_cell.angle_alpha   90.00
_cell.angle_beta   90.00
_cell.angle_gamma   90.00
#
_symmetry.space_group_name_H-M   'P 1'
#
loop_
_entity.id
_entity.type
_entity.pdbx_description
1 polymer ?
#
loop_
_entity_poly.entity_id
_entity_poly.type
_entity_poly.pdbx_seq_one_letter_code
_entity_poly.pdbx_strand_id
1 'polypeptide(L)'
;MIPIHTLSIMRNEFRAYKGLIKERDKLIEEYETPLKSLKNELLEVEEKLSQIKSPGKSDGLGGFVQDSVDKYNHLIAKKDELKNAVDNYIKEYGNDSFEEELEFWNVRIETVEYYLDHMDALDRKFIEDFYYNLTKTQCMDRYNINNVNSLYRKADKILKNLLKKSL
;
A
#
# COMPACT_ATOMS: atom_id res chain seq x y z
N MET A 1 11.36 -9.22 7.78
CA MET A 1 11.57 -10.63 7.29
C MET A 1 11.33 -11.69 8.38
N ILE A 2 10.59 -12.77 8.07
CA ILE A 2 10.35 -13.95 8.92
C ILE A 2 11.23 -15.13 8.46
N PRO A 3 12.02 -15.77 9.36
CA PRO A 3 12.76 -16.97 9.01
C PRO A 3 11.86 -18.16 8.65
N ILE A 4 12.06 -18.75 7.47
CA ILE A 4 11.32 -19.94 7.04
C ILE A 4 12.19 -21.18 7.21
N HIS A 5 11.67 -22.16 7.97
CA HIS A 5 12.38 -23.42 8.25
C HIS A 5 11.89 -24.62 7.42
N THR A 6 10.74 -24.50 6.74
CA THR A 6 10.16 -25.62 5.99
C THR A 6 9.85 -25.26 4.54
N LEU A 7 10.03 -26.24 3.65
CA LEU A 7 9.71 -26.08 2.23
C LEU A 7 8.22 -25.80 1.99
N SER A 8 7.34 -26.34 2.81
CA SER A 8 5.89 -26.12 2.68
C SER A 8 5.55 -24.64 2.83
N ILE A 9 6.08 -24.00 3.87
CA ILE A 9 5.87 -22.57 4.13
C ILE A 9 6.53 -21.73 3.03
N MET A 10 7.77 -22.04 2.63
CA MET A 10 8.44 -21.31 1.55
C MET A 10 7.63 -21.34 0.25
N ARG A 11 7.13 -22.51 -0.16
CA ARG A 11 6.27 -22.62 -1.35
C ARG A 11 5.01 -21.77 -1.24
N ASN A 12 4.41 -21.70 -0.05
CA ASN A 12 3.19 -20.94 0.16
C ASN A 12 3.43 -19.44 0.05
N GLU A 13 4.52 -18.92 0.64
CA GLU A 13 4.88 -17.50 0.51
C GLU A 13 5.14 -17.12 -0.96
N PHE A 14 5.92 -17.92 -1.70
CA PHE A 14 6.16 -17.68 -3.13
C PHE A 14 4.88 -17.73 -3.98
N ARG A 15 3.95 -18.64 -3.68
CA ARG A 15 2.64 -18.70 -4.37
C ARG A 15 1.77 -17.48 -4.04
N ALA A 16 1.82 -17.03 -2.78
CA ALA A 16 0.99 -15.94 -2.29
C ALA A 16 1.55 -14.56 -2.69
N TYR A 17 2.83 -14.45 -3.06
CA TYR A 17 3.54 -13.17 -3.24
C TYR A 17 2.77 -12.08 -3.99
N LYS A 18 2.26 -12.36 -5.21
CA LYS A 18 1.45 -11.35 -5.94
C LYS A 18 0.12 -11.02 -5.27
N GLY A 19 -0.45 -11.97 -4.52
CA GLY A 19 -1.64 -11.73 -3.70
C GLY A 19 -1.32 -10.84 -2.49
N LEU A 20 -0.19 -11.09 -1.81
CA LEU A 20 0.27 -10.28 -0.68
C LEU A 20 0.45 -8.80 -1.07
N ILE A 21 1.10 -8.55 -2.22
CA ILE A 21 1.26 -7.20 -2.76
C ILE A 21 -0.11 -6.54 -2.99
N LYS A 22 -1.07 -7.26 -3.58
CA LYS A 22 -2.41 -6.73 -3.84
C LYS A 22 -3.18 -6.42 -2.57
N GLU A 23 -3.12 -7.28 -1.55
CA GLU A 23 -3.79 -7.03 -0.27
C GLU A 23 -3.17 -5.80 0.43
N ARG A 24 -1.84 -5.69 0.43
CA ARG A 24 -1.16 -4.49 0.94
C ARG A 24 -1.60 -3.23 0.20
N ASP A 25 -1.55 -3.24 -1.13
CA ASP A 25 -1.87 -2.06 -1.94
C ASP A 25 -3.33 -1.64 -1.74
N LYS A 26 -4.23 -2.62 -1.61
CA LYS A 26 -5.64 -2.38 -1.31
C LYS A 26 -5.84 -1.78 0.09
N LEU A 27 -5.16 -2.29 1.11
CA LEU A 27 -5.20 -1.74 2.47
C LEU A 27 -4.76 -0.26 2.48
N ILE A 28 -3.65 0.05 1.78
CA ILE A 28 -3.17 1.43 1.63
C ILE A 28 -4.23 2.28 0.92
N GLU A 29 -4.80 1.79 -0.19
CA GLU A 29 -5.81 2.53 -0.96
C GLU A 29 -7.06 2.83 -0.12
N GLU A 30 -7.55 1.85 0.65
CA GLU A 30 -8.73 1.97 1.52
C GLU A 30 -8.53 3.01 2.63
N TYR A 31 -7.29 3.15 3.14
CA TYR A 31 -6.94 4.16 4.14
C TYR A 31 -6.64 5.55 3.54
N GLU A 32 -5.83 5.61 2.47
CA GLU A 32 -5.34 6.88 1.94
C GLU A 32 -6.40 7.64 1.15
N THR A 33 -7.31 6.93 0.45
CA THR A 33 -8.29 7.58 -0.43
C THR A 33 -9.26 8.50 0.33
N PRO A 34 -9.91 8.05 1.42
CA PRO A 34 -10.79 8.92 2.21
C PRO A 34 -10.02 10.07 2.88
N LEU A 35 -8.85 9.78 3.44
CA LEU A 35 -8.00 10.79 4.09
C LEU A 35 -7.57 11.88 3.11
N LYS A 36 -7.20 11.52 1.89
CA LYS A 36 -6.85 12.45 0.82
C LYS A 36 -8.04 13.32 0.42
N SER A 37 -9.24 12.74 0.34
CA SER A 37 -10.46 13.48 0.06
C SER A 37 -10.73 14.56 1.11
N LEU A 38 -10.62 14.22 2.41
CA LEU A 38 -10.79 15.18 3.51
C LEU A 38 -9.74 16.30 3.47
N LYS A 39 -8.47 15.95 3.22
CA LYS A 39 -7.37 16.92 3.09
C LYS A 39 -7.55 17.85 1.90
N ASN A 40 -8.02 17.34 0.76
CA ASN A 40 -8.30 18.15 -0.41
C ASN A 40 -9.45 19.14 -0.15
N GLU A 41 -10.53 18.68 0.49
CA GLU A 41 -11.64 19.58 0.85
C GLU A 41 -11.20 20.67 1.83
N LEU A 42 -10.37 20.32 2.81
CA LEU A 42 -9.76 21.29 3.72
C LEU A 42 -8.93 22.32 2.96
N LEU A 43 -8.09 21.90 2.02
CA LEU A 43 -7.28 22.78 1.19
C LEU A 43 -8.16 23.74 0.38
N GLU A 44 -9.22 23.26 -0.26
CA GLU A 44 -10.16 24.10 -1.00
C GLU A 44 -10.83 25.17 -0.12
N VAL A 45 -11.16 24.82 1.13
CA VAL A 45 -11.74 25.78 2.10
C VAL A 45 -10.70 26.82 2.51
N GLU A 46 -9.45 26.41 2.73
CA GLU A 46 -8.35 27.33 3.06
C GLU A 46 -8.03 28.28 1.90
N GLU A 47 -8.06 27.79 0.66
CA GLU A 47 -7.93 28.62 -0.53
C GLU A 47 -9.06 29.64 -0.64
N LYS A 48 -10.32 29.21 -0.46
CA LYS A 48 -11.49 30.12 -0.46
C LYS A 48 -11.37 31.19 0.64
N LEU A 49 -10.91 30.83 1.83
CA LEU A 49 -10.66 31.77 2.93
C LEU A 49 -9.55 32.77 2.57
N SER A 50 -8.50 32.36 1.88
CA SER A 50 -7.41 33.25 1.45
C SER A 50 -7.84 34.31 0.43
N GLN A 51 -8.89 34.01 -0.36
CA GLN A 51 -9.44 34.91 -1.37
C GLN A 51 -10.44 35.92 -0.80
N ILE A 52 -10.99 35.68 0.40
CA ILE A 52 -11.96 36.58 1.04
C ILE A 52 -11.21 37.51 2.00
N LYS A 53 -11.44 38.82 1.88
CA LYS A 53 -10.94 39.78 2.88
C LYS A 53 -11.62 39.49 4.22
N SER A 54 -10.82 39.20 5.25
CA SER A 54 -11.32 38.99 6.61
C SER A 54 -12.16 40.18 7.07
N PRO A 55 -13.38 39.96 7.61
CA PRO A 55 -14.21 41.02 8.15
C PRO A 55 -13.47 41.78 9.25
N GLY A 56 -13.23 43.08 9.05
CA GLY A 56 -12.53 43.95 10.01
C GLY A 56 -11.24 44.60 9.49
N LYS A 57 -10.74 44.21 8.30
CA LYS A 57 -9.72 44.96 7.56
C LYS A 57 -10.35 45.70 6.37
N SER A 58 -11.19 46.71 6.64
CA SER A 58 -11.63 47.65 5.61
C SER A 58 -10.96 49.02 5.79
N ASP A 59 -10.63 49.62 4.66
CA ASP A 59 -10.06 50.95 4.45
C ASP A 59 -11.11 52.07 4.59
N GLY A 60 -12.20 51.82 5.32
CA GLY A 60 -13.15 52.84 5.77
C GLY A 60 -14.10 53.41 4.69
N LEU A 61 -14.16 52.84 3.48
CA LEU A 61 -14.89 53.46 2.36
C LEU A 61 -15.93 52.57 1.64
N GLY A 62 -16.18 51.34 2.09
CA GLY A 62 -17.18 50.44 1.49
C GLY A 62 -18.10 49.82 2.53
N GLY A 63 -19.42 49.90 2.29
CA GLY A 63 -20.44 49.33 3.17
C GLY A 63 -20.19 47.85 3.46
N PHE A 64 -20.07 47.50 4.74
CA PHE A 64 -19.99 46.11 5.20
C PHE A 64 -21.30 45.39 4.88
N VAL A 65 -21.24 44.31 4.11
CA VAL A 65 -22.41 43.47 3.79
C VAL A 65 -22.40 42.24 4.71
N GLN A 66 -23.45 42.08 5.52
CA GLN A 66 -23.62 40.98 6.48
C GLN A 66 -23.38 39.60 5.82
N ASP A 67 -23.84 39.39 4.59
CA ASP A 67 -23.64 38.17 3.79
C ASP A 67 -22.15 37.78 3.63
N SER A 68 -21.24 38.76 3.56
CA SER A 68 -19.80 38.50 3.45
C SER A 68 -19.20 38.02 4.77
N VAL A 69 -19.75 38.48 5.90
CA VAL A 69 -19.34 38.06 7.24
C VAL A 69 -19.82 36.64 7.49
N ASP A 70 -21.08 36.36 7.18
CA ASP A 70 -21.69 35.05 7.38
C ASP A 70 -21.00 33.99 6.51
N LYS A 71 -20.66 34.33 5.25
CA LYS A 71 -19.87 33.46 4.36
C LYS A 71 -18.47 33.17 4.90
N TYR A 72 -17.78 34.19 5.43
CA TYR A 72 -16.45 34.02 6.02
C TYR A 72 -16.52 33.12 7.27
N ASN A 73 -17.46 33.40 8.18
CA ASN A 73 -17.64 32.62 9.41
C ASN A 73 -18.03 31.17 9.12
N HIS A 74 -18.89 30.93 8.12
CA HIS A 74 -19.23 29.59 7.67
C HIS A 74 -18.00 28.80 7.18
N LEU A 75 -17.11 29.43 6.41
CA LEU A 75 -15.88 28.78 5.95
C LEU A 75 -14.90 28.50 7.09
N ILE A 76 -14.82 29.37 8.11
CA ILE A 76 -14.03 29.11 9.32
C ILE A 76 -14.58 27.89 10.07
N ALA A 77 -15.89 27.84 10.31
CA ALA A 77 -16.53 26.69 10.97
C ALA A 77 -16.28 25.39 10.19
N LYS A 78 -16.47 25.42 8.87
CA LYS A 78 -16.20 24.27 8.00
C LYS A 78 -14.73 23.83 8.02
N LYS A 79 -13.80 24.77 8.06
CA LYS A 79 -12.36 24.47 8.20
C LYS A 79 -12.07 23.73 9.51
N ASP A 80 -12.63 24.19 10.62
CA ASP A 80 -12.42 23.57 11.92
C ASP A 80 -13.08 22.18 12.00
N GLU A 81 -14.27 22.01 11.41
CA GLU A 81 -14.91 20.71 11.24
C GLU A 81 -14.07 19.74 10.43
N LEU A 82 -13.51 20.17 9.30
CA LEU A 82 -12.67 19.33 8.44
C LEU A 82 -11.35 18.95 9.11
N LYS A 83 -10.73 19.87 9.87
CA LYS A 83 -9.55 19.55 10.69
C LYS A 83 -9.86 18.46 11.70
N ASN A 84 -10.95 18.61 12.44
CA ASN A 84 -11.39 17.59 13.39
C ASN A 84 -11.71 16.27 12.70
N ALA A 85 -12.33 16.30 11.50
CA ALA A 85 -12.62 15.08 10.73
C ALA A 85 -11.34 14.35 10.29
N VAL A 86 -10.31 15.09 9.85
CA VAL A 86 -9.00 14.53 9.52
C VAL A 86 -8.35 13.91 10.75
N ASP A 87 -8.30 14.64 11.87
CA ASP A 87 -7.68 14.16 13.11
C ASP A 87 -8.41 12.92 13.66
N ASN A 88 -9.74 12.92 13.64
CA ASN A 88 -10.56 11.78 14.04
C ASN A 88 -10.33 10.57 13.13
N TYR A 89 -10.28 10.78 11.80
CA TYR A 89 -10.02 9.70 10.85
C TYR A 89 -8.67 9.04 11.11
N ILE A 90 -7.61 9.84 11.28
CA ILE A 90 -6.27 9.33 11.60
C ILE A 90 -6.29 8.58 12.94
N LYS A 91 -7.00 9.10 13.95
CA LYS A 91 -7.08 8.45 15.26
C LYS A 91 -7.86 7.13 15.23
N GLU A 92 -8.93 7.06 14.47
CA GLU A 92 -9.79 5.87 14.39
C GLU A 92 -9.21 4.78 13.48
N TYR A 93 -8.62 5.18 12.34
CA TYR A 93 -8.22 4.26 11.29
C TYR A 93 -6.71 4.21 11.05
N GLY A 94 -5.96 5.22 11.46
CA GLY A 94 -4.50 5.28 11.32
C GLY A 94 -3.76 4.90 12.60
N ASN A 95 -4.46 4.37 13.61
CA ASN A 95 -3.84 3.90 14.84
C ASN A 95 -3.10 2.56 14.63
N ASP A 96 -2.57 2.01 15.73
CA ASP A 96 -1.85 0.74 15.79
C ASP A 96 -2.44 -0.35 14.87
N SER A 97 -3.77 -0.42 14.69
CA SER A 97 -4.39 -1.42 13.82
C SER A 97 -3.97 -1.34 12.34
N PHE A 98 -3.95 -0.14 11.73
CA PHE A 98 -3.55 -0.02 10.32
C PHE A 98 -2.04 -0.22 10.15
N GLU A 99 -1.24 0.32 11.06
CA GLU A 99 0.22 0.14 11.03
C GLU A 99 0.60 -1.33 11.24
N GLU A 100 -0.04 -2.03 12.17
CA GLU A 100 0.15 -3.46 12.41
C GLU A 100 -0.28 -4.32 11.21
N GLU A 101 -1.42 -4.02 10.60
CA GLU A 101 -1.89 -4.73 9.40
C GLU A 101 -0.94 -4.49 8.21
N LEU A 102 -0.49 -3.25 8.03
CA LEU A 102 0.46 -2.90 6.98
C LEU A 102 1.80 -3.60 7.18
N GLU A 103 2.31 -3.60 8.41
CA GLU A 103 3.55 -4.30 8.77
C GLU A 103 3.43 -5.81 8.56
N PHE A 104 2.28 -6.41 8.90
CA PHE A 104 2.02 -7.82 8.64
C PHE A 104 2.20 -8.18 7.16
N TRP A 105 1.64 -7.38 6.24
CA TRP A 105 1.80 -7.61 4.81
C TRP A 105 3.24 -7.36 4.34
N ASN A 106 3.85 -6.25 4.79
CA ASN A 106 5.22 -5.87 4.44
C ASN A 106 6.22 -6.95 4.82
N VAL A 107 6.18 -7.44 6.06
CA VAL A 107 7.10 -8.47 6.54
C VAL A 107 7.03 -9.74 5.70
N ARG A 108 5.83 -10.13 5.24
CA ARG A 108 5.67 -11.31 4.38
C ARG A 108 6.20 -11.07 2.97
N ILE A 109 5.94 -9.90 2.39
CA ILE A 109 6.48 -9.49 1.09
C ILE A 109 8.02 -9.47 1.14
N GLU A 110 8.59 -8.79 2.14
CA GLU A 110 10.03 -8.75 2.40
C GLU A 110 10.64 -10.14 2.57
N THR A 111 9.90 -11.07 3.18
CA THR A 111 10.38 -12.45 3.34
C THR A 111 10.58 -13.11 1.97
N VAL A 112 9.65 -12.93 1.03
CA VAL A 112 9.80 -13.47 -0.33
C VAL A 112 10.94 -12.76 -1.07
N GLU A 113 11.03 -11.44 -0.97
CA GLU A 113 12.07 -10.63 -1.62
C GLU A 113 13.46 -10.99 -1.12
N TYR A 114 13.63 -11.12 0.19
CA TYR A 114 14.85 -11.62 0.81
C TYR A 114 15.28 -12.95 0.17
N TYR A 115 14.38 -13.93 0.07
CA TYR A 115 14.71 -15.23 -0.51
C TYR A 115 15.01 -15.15 -2.00
N LEU A 116 14.32 -14.30 -2.77
CA LEU A 116 14.61 -14.06 -4.19
C LEU A 116 16.02 -13.49 -4.39
N ASP A 117 16.44 -12.56 -3.53
CA ASP A 117 17.74 -11.90 -3.62
C ASP A 117 18.91 -12.83 -3.26
N HIS A 118 18.63 -13.93 -2.58
CA HIS A 118 19.60 -14.98 -2.26
C HIS A 118 19.67 -16.12 -3.31
N MET A 119 18.91 -16.01 -4.40
CA MET A 119 19.00 -16.93 -5.54
C MET A 119 20.00 -16.38 -6.58
N ASP A 120 20.63 -17.28 -7.34
CA ASP A 120 21.30 -16.85 -8.57
C ASP A 120 20.28 -16.40 -9.63
N ALA A 121 20.75 -15.65 -10.63
CA ALA A 121 19.87 -15.03 -11.62
C ALA A 121 19.01 -16.04 -12.42
N LEU A 122 19.51 -17.26 -12.66
CA LEU A 122 18.78 -18.28 -13.42
C LEU A 122 17.71 -18.93 -12.56
N ASP A 123 18.06 -19.29 -11.32
CA ASP A 123 17.13 -19.86 -10.36
C ASP A 123 16.03 -18.86 -9.99
N ARG A 124 16.39 -17.59 -9.75
CA ARG A 124 15.43 -16.49 -9.52
C ARG A 124 14.43 -16.39 -10.66
N LYS A 125 14.92 -16.24 -11.90
CA LYS A 125 14.06 -16.11 -13.08
C LYS A 125 13.12 -17.31 -13.26
N PHE A 126 13.62 -18.52 -13.01
CA PHE A 126 12.79 -19.72 -13.05
C PHE A 126 11.68 -19.70 -12.00
N ILE A 127 11.99 -19.32 -10.76
CA ILE A 127 11.03 -19.26 -9.65
C ILE A 127 9.97 -18.18 -9.91
N GLU A 128 10.37 -17.00 -10.37
CA GLU A 128 9.46 -15.90 -10.73
C GLU A 128 8.48 -16.33 -11.85
N ASP A 129 9.01 -16.92 -12.92
CA ASP A 129 8.21 -17.50 -13.99
C ASP A 129 7.25 -18.55 -13.48
N PHE A 130 7.76 -19.50 -12.69
CA PHE A 130 6.98 -20.62 -12.23
C PHE A 130 5.85 -20.23 -11.29
N TYR A 131 6.09 -19.34 -10.33
CA TYR A 131 5.10 -19.03 -9.31
C TYR A 131 4.10 -17.97 -9.75
N TYR A 132 4.51 -16.99 -10.56
CA TYR A 132 3.64 -15.83 -10.75
C TYR A 132 3.75 -15.09 -12.08
N ASN A 133 4.76 -15.32 -12.95
CA ASN A 133 4.81 -14.63 -14.26
C ASN A 133 4.23 -15.46 -15.41
N LEU A 134 4.30 -16.79 -15.35
CA LEU A 134 3.86 -17.66 -16.45
C LEU A 134 2.88 -18.74 -15.99
N THR A 135 2.06 -19.21 -16.93
CA THR A 135 1.32 -20.46 -16.76
C THR A 135 2.28 -21.65 -16.72
N LYS A 136 1.81 -22.79 -16.22
CA LYS A 136 2.63 -24.02 -16.18
C LYS A 136 3.03 -24.50 -17.58
N THR A 137 2.15 -24.36 -18.56
CA THR A 137 2.45 -24.67 -19.97
C THR A 137 3.57 -23.78 -20.52
N GLN A 138 3.44 -22.46 -20.36
CA GLN A 138 4.49 -21.52 -20.80
C GLN A 138 5.83 -21.75 -20.09
N CYS A 139 5.82 -22.13 -18.81
CA CYS A 139 7.04 -22.53 -18.11
C CYS A 139 7.66 -23.79 -18.71
N MET A 140 6.85 -24.82 -18.97
CA MET A 140 7.32 -26.06 -19.60
C MET A 140 7.98 -25.77 -20.94
N ASP A 141 7.35 -24.95 -21.78
CA ASP A 141 7.88 -24.56 -23.08
C ASP A 141 9.19 -23.75 -22.95
N ARG A 142 9.20 -22.71 -22.10
CA ARG A 142 10.37 -21.84 -21.90
C ARG A 142 11.60 -22.58 -21.40
N TYR A 143 11.40 -23.55 -20.51
CA TYR A 143 12.49 -24.27 -19.85
C TYR A 143 12.74 -25.67 -20.44
N ASN A 144 12.10 -26.01 -21.56
CA ASN A 144 12.19 -27.30 -22.24
C ASN A 144 11.93 -28.49 -21.29
N ILE A 145 10.82 -28.42 -20.55
CA ILE A 145 10.41 -29.43 -19.56
C ILE A 145 9.15 -30.14 -20.05
N ASN A 146 9.28 -31.42 -20.37
CA ASN A 146 8.20 -32.19 -21.03
C ASN A 146 7.08 -32.66 -20.09
N ASN A 147 7.17 -32.42 -18.78
CA ASN A 147 6.14 -32.81 -17.83
C ASN A 147 6.09 -31.90 -16.60
N VAL A 148 4.88 -31.62 -16.14
CA VAL A 148 4.62 -30.70 -15.03
C VAL A 148 5.25 -31.16 -13.71
N ASN A 149 5.36 -32.48 -13.48
CA ASN A 149 5.99 -33.01 -12.27
C ASN A 149 7.47 -32.65 -12.18
N SER A 150 8.17 -32.62 -13.32
CA SER A 150 9.58 -32.20 -13.38
C SER A 150 9.73 -30.70 -13.15
N LEU A 151 8.75 -29.91 -13.56
CA LEU A 151 8.68 -28.48 -13.27
C LEU A 151 8.59 -28.22 -11.76
N TYR A 152 7.67 -28.91 -11.06
CA TYR A 152 7.57 -28.85 -9.60
C TYR A 152 8.85 -29.34 -8.89
N ARG A 153 9.44 -30.45 -9.34
CA ARG A 153 10.70 -30.97 -8.77
C ARG A 153 11.86 -29.98 -8.94
N LYS A 154 11.94 -29.27 -10.06
CA LYS A 154 12.95 -28.23 -10.29
C LYS A 154 12.76 -27.07 -9.31
N ALA A 155 11.53 -26.55 -9.17
CA ALA A 155 11.23 -25.50 -8.19
C ALA A 155 11.58 -25.95 -6.77
N ASP A 156 11.17 -27.16 -6.38
CA ASP A 156 11.47 -27.71 -5.06
C ASP A 156 12.96 -27.85 -4.78
N LYS A 157 13.75 -28.24 -5.78
CA LYS A 157 15.21 -28.36 -5.64
C LYS A 157 15.83 -27.00 -5.34
N ILE A 158 15.41 -25.96 -6.07
CA ILE A 158 15.88 -24.59 -5.89
C ILE A 158 15.52 -24.10 -4.48
N LEU A 159 14.25 -24.19 -4.10
CA LEU A 159 13.78 -23.75 -2.79
C LEU A 159 14.42 -24.53 -1.62
N LYS A 160 14.62 -25.85 -1.75
CA LYS A 160 15.34 -26.65 -0.74
C LYS A 160 16.79 -26.21 -0.58
N ASN A 161 17.48 -25.92 -1.69
CA ASN A 161 18.85 -25.44 -1.64
C ASN A 161 18.94 -24.07 -0.97
N LEU A 162 17.97 -23.20 -1.25
CA LEU A 162 17.88 -21.88 -0.64
C LEU A 162 17.66 -21.98 0.88
N LEU A 163 16.72 -22.82 1.33
CA LEU A 163 16.50 -23.08 2.75
C LEU A 163 17.79 -23.54 3.47
N LYS A 164 18.54 -24.45 2.86
CA LYS A 164 19.81 -24.94 3.43
C LYS A 164 20.89 -23.88 3.55
N LYS A 165 20.87 -22.84 2.69
CA LYS A 165 21.82 -21.73 2.72
C LYS A 165 21.42 -20.63 3.71
N SER A 166 20.13 -20.58 4.05
CA SER A 166 19.54 -19.51 4.87
C SER A 166 19.39 -19.92 6.34
N LEU A 167 19.83 -21.14 6.70
CA LEU A 167 19.95 -21.69 8.04
C LEU A 167 21.43 -21.78 8.39
#